data_AF-A0AAU7V419-F1
#
_entry.id   AF-A0AAU7V419-F1
#
_cell.length_a   1.000
_cell.length_b   1.000
_cell.length_c   1.000
_cell.angle_alpha   90.00
_cell.angle_beta   90.00
_cell.angle_gamma   90.00
#
_symmetry.space_group_name_H-M   'P 1'
#
loop_
_entity.id
_entity.type
_entity.pdbx_description
1 polymer ?
#
loop_
_entity_poly.entity_id
_entity_poly.type
_entity_poly.pdbx_seq_one_letter_code
_entity_poly.pdbx_strand_id
1 'polypeptide(L)'
;MPEPGFGLLAADTGMVYVYTGMSMGPLDLQVEVLGDAPDLVDSGWEDIEEASLQTYSDIATVLTGAEEPVDGFPDTVLSAGAGTYRVRAYAAGRDLAWDLVVDEVVERYKLQIWPAPYAPPRIVQHRSAHAVMGY
;
A
#
# COMPACT_ATOMS: atom_id res chain seq x y z
N MET A 1 -8.14 -15.11 -3.11
CA MET A 1 -6.82 -14.94 -2.48
C MET A 1 -6.09 -13.98 -3.38
N PRO A 2 -5.63 -12.83 -2.85
CA PRO A 2 -4.92 -11.84 -3.65
C PRO A 2 -3.71 -12.50 -4.33
N GLU A 3 -3.29 -11.96 -5.47
CA GLU A 3 -2.00 -12.38 -6.02
C GLU A 3 -0.92 -12.06 -4.96
N PRO A 4 -0.07 -13.05 -4.60
CA PRO A 4 0.89 -12.84 -3.53
C PRO A 4 1.81 -11.68 -3.91
N GLY A 5 1.81 -10.67 -3.04
CA GLY A 5 2.82 -9.61 -3.01
C GLY A 5 4.18 -10.15 -2.61
N PHE A 6 5.15 -9.26 -2.45
CA PHE A 6 6.47 -9.64 -1.97
C PHE A 6 6.66 -9.43 -0.46
N GLY A 7 5.59 -9.09 0.27
CA GLY A 7 5.60 -8.93 1.72
C GLY A 7 5.12 -7.57 2.20
N LEU A 8 5.06 -6.55 1.33
CA LEU A 8 4.49 -5.23 1.62
C LEU A 8 3.11 -5.03 0.97
N LEU A 9 2.94 -5.39 -0.31
CA LEU A 9 1.75 -5.01 -1.09
C LEU A 9 1.17 -6.20 -1.85
N ALA A 10 -0.11 -6.49 -1.63
CA ALA A 10 -0.87 -7.43 -2.46
C ALA A 10 -2.13 -6.78 -3.01
N ALA A 11 -2.66 -7.33 -4.10
CA ALA A 11 -3.89 -6.82 -4.73
C ALA A 11 -4.80 -7.95 -5.19
N ASP A 12 -6.10 -7.70 -5.10
CA ASP A 12 -7.17 -8.48 -5.71
C ASP A 12 -8.14 -7.52 -6.43
N THR A 13 -9.14 -8.05 -7.11
CA THR A 13 -10.16 -7.23 -7.75
C THR A 13 -10.93 -6.43 -6.69
N GLY A 14 -10.83 -5.11 -6.76
CA GLY A 14 -11.49 -4.16 -5.88
C GLY A 14 -10.78 -3.89 -4.55
N MET A 15 -9.62 -4.52 -4.29
CA MET A 15 -8.95 -4.38 -3.00
C MET A 15 -7.42 -4.41 -3.13
N VAL A 16 -6.75 -3.63 -2.28
CA VAL A 16 -5.31 -3.65 -2.10
C VAL A 16 -5.02 -3.86 -0.62
N TYR A 17 -4.06 -4.72 -0.33
CA TYR A 17 -3.62 -5.05 1.01
C TYR A 17 -2.22 -4.48 1.22
N VAL A 18 -2.04 -3.74 2.32
CA VAL A 18 -0.74 -3.24 2.76
C VAL A 18 -0.39 -3.95 4.06
N TYR A 19 0.73 -4.66 4.08
CA TYR A 19 1.16 -5.46 5.23
C TYR A 19 2.12 -4.66 6.12
N THR A 20 1.71 -4.49 7.38
CA THR A 20 2.52 -3.84 8.41
C THR A 20 3.60 -4.76 8.96
N GLY A 21 4.67 -4.20 9.53
CA GLY A 21 5.66 -4.98 10.28
C GLY A 21 5.23 -5.20 11.74
N MET A 22 4.59 -4.21 12.33
CA MET A 22 3.96 -4.28 13.65
C MET A 22 2.70 -5.15 13.64
N SER A 23 2.39 -5.71 14.81
CA SER A 23 1.19 -6.55 15.03
C SER A 23 -0.08 -5.70 15.15
N MET A 24 -0.01 -4.60 15.92
CA MET A 24 -1.12 -3.66 16.08
C MET A 24 -0.58 -2.30 16.57
N GLY A 25 -1.16 -1.21 16.09
CA GLY A 25 -0.80 0.12 16.58
C GLY A 25 -1.15 1.22 15.56
N PRO A 26 -0.93 2.49 15.92
CA PRO A 26 -1.10 3.59 14.98
C PRO A 26 0.04 3.59 13.94
N LEU A 27 -0.28 4.04 12.73
CA LEU A 27 0.67 4.28 11.65
C LEU A 27 0.39 5.62 10.98
N ASP A 28 1.38 6.14 10.25
CA ASP A 28 1.20 7.26 9.34
C ASP A 28 0.91 6.72 7.94
N LEU A 29 -0.20 7.13 7.33
CA LEU A 29 -0.60 6.74 5.98
C LEU A 29 -0.91 7.97 5.13
N GLN A 30 -0.20 8.08 4.02
CA GLN A 30 -0.50 9.05 2.97
C GLN A 30 -0.99 8.33 1.71
N VAL A 31 -2.10 8.80 1.12
CA VAL A 31 -2.60 8.30 -0.17
C VAL A 31 -2.58 9.44 -1.19
N GLU A 32 -1.93 9.21 -2.32
CA GLU A 32 -1.83 10.14 -3.45
C GLU A 32 -2.39 9.50 -4.72
N VAL A 33 -3.43 10.10 -5.28
CA VAL A 33 -3.95 9.73 -6.61
C VAL A 33 -3.36 10.66 -7.65
N LEU A 34 -2.74 10.08 -8.66
CA LEU A 34 -2.06 10.76 -9.75
C LEU A 34 -2.80 10.51 -11.08
N GLY A 35 -2.66 11.43 -12.02
CA GLY A 35 -3.20 11.27 -13.37
C GLY A 35 -2.38 10.30 -14.23
N ASP A 36 -1.07 10.22 -13.98
CA ASP A 36 -0.10 9.45 -14.76
C ASP A 36 0.97 8.86 -13.84
N ALA A 37 1.83 8.00 -14.41
CA ALA A 37 2.93 7.40 -13.69
C ALA A 37 3.90 8.47 -13.17
N PRO A 38 4.30 8.44 -11.87
CA PRO A 38 5.28 9.37 -11.35
C PRO A 38 6.66 9.12 -11.97
N ASP A 39 7.32 10.19 -12.43
CA ASP A 39 8.62 10.14 -13.11
C ASP A 39 9.76 9.62 -12.22
N LEU A 40 9.65 9.84 -10.91
CA LEU A 40 10.68 9.51 -9.93
C LEU A 40 10.14 8.57 -8.87
N VAL A 41 10.99 7.64 -8.46
CA VAL A 41 10.80 6.83 -7.25
C VAL A 41 11.50 7.57 -6.12
N ASP A 42 10.78 7.83 -5.02
CA ASP A 42 11.37 8.40 -3.82
C ASP A 42 12.24 7.34 -3.12
N SER A 43 13.55 7.40 -3.36
CA SER A 43 14.53 6.46 -2.80
C SER A 43 14.80 6.65 -1.29
N GLY A 44 14.15 7.64 -0.65
CA GLY A 44 14.21 7.88 0.79
C GLY A 44 13.41 6.88 1.62
N TRP A 45 12.51 6.12 0.99
CA TRP A 45 11.76 5.03 1.63
C TRP A 45 12.57 3.74 1.67
N GLU A 46 12.22 2.81 2.55
CA GLU A 46 12.96 1.56 2.76
C GLU A 46 12.48 0.50 1.77
N ASP A 47 11.19 0.17 1.84
CA ASP A 47 10.57 -0.82 0.97
C ASP A 47 9.58 -0.15 0.02
N ILE A 48 9.61 -0.59 -1.24
CA ILE A 48 8.80 -0.07 -2.32
C ILE A 48 8.36 -1.25 -3.18
N GLU A 49 7.06 -1.52 -3.18
CA GLU A 49 6.42 -2.54 -4.00
C GLU A 49 5.36 -1.89 -4.90
N GLU A 50 5.11 -2.53 -6.04
CA GLU A 50 4.02 -2.14 -6.90
C GLU A 50 3.16 -3.34 -7.30
N ALA A 51 1.85 -3.13 -7.31
CA ALA A 51 0.86 -4.10 -7.77
C ALA A 51 -0.20 -3.40 -8.63
N SER A 52 -0.91 -4.19 -9.43
CA SER A 52 -2.05 -3.67 -10.22
C SER A 52 -3.35 -3.88 -9.46
N LEU A 53 -4.15 -2.82 -9.36
CA LEU A 53 -5.51 -2.82 -8.83
C LEU A 53 -6.50 -2.75 -9.98
N GLN A 54 -7.38 -3.73 -10.10
CA GLN A 54 -8.55 -3.67 -10.97
C GLN A 54 -9.77 -3.29 -10.12
N THR A 55 -10.50 -2.25 -10.50
CA THR A 55 -11.68 -1.77 -9.76
C THR A 55 -12.85 -1.47 -10.70
N TYR A 56 -14.06 -1.71 -10.20
CA TYR A 56 -15.32 -1.35 -10.85
C TYR A 56 -15.94 -0.07 -10.29
N SER A 57 -15.27 0.56 -9.33
CA SER A 57 -15.64 1.80 -8.66
C SER A 57 -14.56 2.85 -8.89
N ASP A 58 -14.95 4.12 -8.87
CA ASP A 58 -14.08 5.28 -8.85
C ASP A 58 -13.73 5.74 -7.42
N ILE A 59 -14.35 5.14 -6.40
CA ILE A 59 -14.09 5.40 -4.99
C ILE A 59 -13.35 4.21 -4.38
N ALA A 60 -12.26 4.51 -3.67
CA ALA A 60 -11.54 3.59 -2.81
C ALA A 60 -11.59 4.09 -1.35
N THR A 61 -11.91 3.19 -0.42
CA THR A 61 -11.98 3.47 1.01
C THR A 61 -10.85 2.75 1.71
N VAL A 62 -10.17 3.42 2.65
CA VAL A 62 -9.14 2.79 3.47
C VAL A 62 -9.81 2.09 4.64
N LEU A 63 -9.49 0.81 4.81
CA LEU A 63 -10.01 -0.03 5.89
C LEU A 63 -8.89 -0.39 6.87
N THR A 64 -9.26 -0.61 8.13
CA THR A 64 -8.39 -1.21 9.15
C THR A 64 -8.22 -2.71 8.89
N GLY A 65 -7.33 -3.37 9.65
CA GLY A 65 -7.19 -4.84 9.64
C GLY A 65 -8.46 -5.59 10.08
N ALA A 66 -9.44 -4.90 10.68
CA ALA A 66 -10.76 -5.45 11.01
C ALA A 66 -11.80 -5.21 9.89
N GLU A 67 -11.37 -4.73 8.72
CA GLU A 67 -12.22 -4.40 7.56
C GLU A 67 -13.22 -3.25 7.83
N GLU A 68 -12.91 -2.37 8.78
CA GLU A 68 -13.71 -1.20 9.11
C GLU A 68 -13.12 0.08 8.50
N PRO A 69 -13.93 1.04 8.02
CA PRO A 69 -13.42 2.33 7.55
C PRO A 69 -12.56 3.02 8.61
N VAL A 70 -11.43 3.57 8.20
CA VAL A 70 -10.57 4.33 9.11
C VAL A 70 -11.24 5.67 9.44
N ASP A 71 -11.56 5.86 10.72
CA ASP A 71 -12.19 7.10 11.20
C ASP A 71 -11.37 8.34 10.82
N GLY A 72 -12.03 9.31 10.18
CA GLY A 72 -11.41 10.56 9.75
C GLY A 72 -10.54 10.45 8.49
N PHE A 73 -10.38 9.27 7.90
CA PHE A 73 -9.71 9.11 6.61
C PHE A 73 -10.73 9.28 5.47
N PRO A 74 -10.57 10.28 4.58
CA PRO A 74 -11.53 10.52 3.51
C PRO A 74 -11.49 9.42 2.45
N ASP A 75 -12.62 9.20 1.80
CA ASP A 75 -12.67 8.39 0.58
C ASP A 75 -11.72 8.94 -0.49
N THR A 76 -11.03 8.03 -1.16
CA THR A 76 -10.07 8.32 -2.22
C THR A 76 -10.76 8.22 -3.58
N VAL A 77 -10.88 9.33 -4.29
CA VAL A 77 -11.44 9.37 -5.65
C VAL A 77 -10.35 9.09 -6.68
N LEU A 78 -10.53 8.05 -7.48
CA LEU A 78 -9.60 7.58 -8.50
C LEU A 78 -9.70 8.44 -9.78
N SER A 79 -8.54 8.77 -10.36
CA SER A 79 -8.43 9.79 -11.42
C SER A 79 -9.07 9.41 -12.76
N ALA A 80 -9.29 8.13 -13.04
CA ALA A 80 -9.81 7.63 -14.32
C ALA A 80 -11.10 6.79 -14.18
N GLY A 81 -11.76 6.83 -13.02
CA GLY A 81 -12.96 6.05 -12.74
C GLY A 81 -12.70 4.54 -12.55
N ALA A 82 -13.68 3.71 -12.91
CA ALA A 82 -13.51 2.26 -12.96
C ALA A 82 -12.44 1.87 -14.00
N GLY A 83 -11.57 0.92 -13.67
CA GLY A 83 -10.50 0.51 -14.56
C GLY A 83 -9.35 -0.19 -13.87
N THR A 84 -8.19 -0.16 -14.50
CA THR A 84 -6.95 -0.72 -13.96
C THR A 84 -6.01 0.41 -13.55
N TYR A 85 -5.46 0.27 -12.36
CA TYR A 85 -4.51 1.19 -11.76
C TYR A 85 -3.24 0.44 -11.39
N ARG A 86 -2.13 1.18 -11.36
CA ARG A 86 -0.94 0.79 -10.63
C ARG A 86 -0.99 1.41 -9.25
N VAL A 87 -0.72 0.61 -8.24
CA VAL A 87 -0.51 1.07 -6.87
C VAL A 87 0.94 0.84 -6.53
N ARG A 88 1.61 1.88 -6.04
CA ARG A 88 2.96 1.80 -5.46
C ARG A 88 2.85 2.08 -3.99
N ALA A 89 3.23 1.10 -3.18
CA ALA A 89 3.37 1.26 -1.75
C ALA A 89 4.82 1.56 -1.42
N TYR A 90 5.01 2.55 -0.55
CA TYR A 90 6.26 2.84 0.11
C TYR A 90 6.08 2.58 1.59
N ALA A 91 7.09 2.00 2.22
CA ALA A 91 7.11 1.77 3.65
C ALA A 91 8.46 2.13 4.26
N ALA A 92 8.42 2.57 5.51
CA ALA A 92 9.59 2.81 6.33
C ALA A 92 9.27 2.52 7.81
N GLY A 93 10.24 1.97 8.54
CA GLY A 93 10.13 1.64 9.96
C GLY A 93 9.59 0.24 10.25
N ARG A 94 9.41 -0.62 9.23
CA ARG A 94 8.79 -1.96 9.39
C ARG A 94 9.56 -2.90 10.33
N ASP A 95 10.85 -2.67 10.51
CA ASP A 95 11.69 -3.45 11.41
C ASP A 95 11.74 -2.90 12.85
N LEU A 96 11.21 -1.69 13.10
CA LEU A 96 11.36 -1.00 14.39
C LEU A 96 10.52 -1.64 15.51
N ALA A 97 9.39 -2.23 15.16
CA ALA A 97 8.46 -2.85 16.10
C ALA A 97 7.85 -4.15 15.55
N TRP A 98 8.69 -4.96 14.91
CA TRP A 98 8.27 -6.21 14.26
C TRP A 98 7.48 -7.11 15.22
N ASP A 99 6.25 -7.45 14.82
CA ASP A 99 5.30 -8.28 15.59
C ASP A 99 5.04 -7.79 17.03
N LEU A 100 5.23 -6.48 17.27
CA LEU A 100 4.91 -5.85 18.54
C LEU A 100 3.61 -5.05 18.44
N VAL A 101 2.97 -4.87 19.59
CA VAL A 101 1.89 -3.88 19.76
C VAL A 101 2.54 -2.57 20.18
N VAL A 102 2.20 -1.48 19.50
CA VAL A 102 2.76 -0.14 19.75
C VAL A 102 1.65 0.88 20.01
N ASP A 103 1.95 1.85 20.87
CA ASP A 103 1.06 2.95 21.23
C ASP A 103 1.39 4.26 20.49
N GLU A 104 2.54 4.29 19.80
CA GLU A 104 3.06 5.45 19.06
C GLU A 104 3.35 5.06 17.61
N VAL A 105 3.34 6.05 16.71
CA VAL A 105 3.61 5.84 15.28
C VAL A 105 5.09 5.51 15.09
N VAL A 106 5.37 4.26 14.69
CA VAL A 106 6.72 3.78 14.37
C VAL A 106 6.89 3.42 12.89
N GLU A 107 5.78 3.17 12.20
CA GLU A 107 5.76 2.85 10.77
C GLU A 107 5.08 3.96 9.98
N ARG A 108 5.62 4.21 8.79
CA ARG A 108 5.06 5.18 7.84
C ARG A 108 4.83 4.50 6.51
N TYR A 109 3.73 4.85 5.86
CA TYR A 109 3.30 4.32 4.59
C TYR A 109 2.87 5.43 3.65
N LYS A 110 3.20 5.25 2.37
CA LYS A 110 2.70 6.09 1.30
C LYS A 110 2.18 5.22 0.16
N LEU A 111 0.98 5.50 -0.32
CA LEU A 111 0.41 4.88 -1.51
C LEU A 111 0.34 5.91 -2.63
N GLN A 112 0.89 5.56 -3.78
CA GLN A 112 0.67 6.30 -5.03
C GLN A 112 -0.15 5.45 -5.99
N ILE A 113 -1.23 6.02 -6.50
CA ILE A 113 -2.19 5.33 -7.36
C ILE A 113 -2.31 6.10 -8.67
N TRP A 114 -2.12 5.43 -9.81
CA TRP A 114 -2.28 6.04 -11.13
C TRP A 114 -2.86 5.06 -12.15
N PRO A 115 -3.60 5.54 -13.17
CA PRO A 115 -4.13 4.69 -14.23
C PRO A 115 -2.98 4.00 -14.98
N ALA A 116 -3.07 2.69 -15.16
CA ALA A 116 -2.05 1.93 -15.89
C ALA A 116 -2.62 0.59 -16.38
N PRO A 117 -2.11 0.03 -17.49
CA PRO A 117 -2.41 -1.35 -17.86
C PRO A 117 -2.04 -2.32 -16.74
N TYR A 118 -2.74 -3.45 -16.67
CA TYR A 118 -2.41 -4.53 -15.74
C TYR A 118 -0.97 -4.99 -16.00
N ALA A 119 -0.20 -5.11 -14.92
CA ALA A 119 1.12 -5.71 -14.92
C ALA A 119 1.31 -6.51 -13.61
N PRO A 120 2.08 -7.60 -13.65
CA PRO A 120 2.37 -8.38 -12.45
C PRO A 120 2.95 -7.51 -11.31
N PRO A 121 2.78 -7.94 -10.05
CA PRO A 121 3.44 -7.27 -8.93
C PRO A 121 4.95 -7.28 -9.13
N ARG A 122 5.64 -6.23 -8.65
CA ARG A 122 7.11 -6.16 -8.67
C ARG A 122 7.66 -5.45 -7.44
N ILE A 123 8.85 -5.87 -7.03
CA ILE A 123 9.68 -5.15 -6.07
C ILE A 123 10.39 -4.02 -6.84
N VAL A 124 10.24 -2.79 -6.36
CA VAL A 124 11.04 -1.64 -6.84
C VAL A 124 12.28 -1.49 -5.98
N GLN A 125 12.14 -1.64 -4.66
CA GLN A 125 13.24 -1.59 -3.71
C GLN A 125 12.84 -2.32 -2.42
N HIS A 126 13.73 -3.11 -1.82
CA HIS A 126 13.60 -3.55 -0.42
C HIS A 126 14.87 -3.21 0.34
N ARG A 127 14.73 -2.68 1.55
CA ARG A 127 15.84 -2.40 2.45
C ARG A 127 15.60 -2.91 3.87
N SER A 128 14.36 -3.25 4.24
CA SER A 128 14.07 -3.85 5.54
C SER A 128 14.47 -5.33 5.56
N ALA A 129 14.87 -5.82 6.73
CA ALA A 129 15.24 -7.21 6.96
C ALA A 129 14.03 -8.16 6.80
N HIS A 130 12.82 -7.70 7.15
CA HIS A 130 11.58 -8.48 7.03
C HIS A 130 10.74 -8.14 5.78
N ALA A 131 11.37 -7.59 4.74
CA ALA A 131 10.65 -7.18 3.54
C ALA A 131 10.03 -8.34 2.75
N VAL A 132 10.48 -9.59 2.92
CA VAL A 132 10.10 -10.75 2.08
C VAL A 132 9.32 -11.84 2.82
N MET A 133 8.98 -11.67 4.10
CA MET A 133 8.25 -12.69 4.87
C MET A 133 6.73 -12.47 4.76
N GLY A 134 6.16 -12.91 3.64
CA GLY A 134 4.71 -13.10 3.50
C GLY A 134 4.25 -14.31 4.33
N TYR A 135 3.19 -14.15 5.11
CA TYR A 135 2.41 -15.25 5.67
C TYR A 135 1.44 -15.81 4.64
#